data_AF-A0A821FH41-F1
#
_entry.id   AF-A0A821FH41-F1
#
_cell.length_a   1.000
_cell.length_b   1.000
_cell.length_c   1.000
_cell.angle_alpha   90.00
_cell.angle_beta   90.00
_cell.angle_gamma   90.00
#
_symmetry.space_group_name_H-M   'P 1'
#
loop_
_entity.id
_entity.type
_entity.pdbx_description
1 polymer ?
#
loop_
_entity_poly.entity_id
_entity_poly.type
_entity_poly.pdbx_seq_one_letter_code
_entity_poly.pdbx_strand_id
1 'polypeptide(L)'
;RYTQLLKEALLDIEDDDKKSIKDLADYCREQDDIPEDQIKQVELEYRKRTPIWWYTAETFMYPMLNRGLRQMDVDIILKMGFFIRHLHNHIKKLHRKQKGSMPTNFQVFRGQ
;
A
#
# COMPACT_ATOMS: atom_id res chain seq x y z
N ARG A 1 11.39 -15.75 -3.91
CA ARG A 1 10.48 -16.88 -3.57
C ARG A 1 9.53 -16.52 -2.43
N TYR A 2 10.01 -16.02 -1.28
CA TYR A 2 9.14 -15.55 -0.17
C TYR A 2 8.15 -14.42 -0.55
N THR A 3 8.61 -13.43 -1.31
CA THR A 3 7.76 -12.30 -1.77
C THR A 3 6.61 -12.69 -2.68
N GLN A 4 6.68 -13.86 -3.33
CA GLN A 4 5.65 -14.34 -4.23
C GLN A 4 4.52 -15.04 -3.46
N LEU A 5 4.90 -15.87 -2.48
CA LEU A 5 3.98 -16.52 -1.54
C LEU A 5 3.28 -15.48 -0.64
N LEU A 6 4.03 -14.50 -0.10
CA LEU A 6 3.46 -13.41 0.70
C LEU A 6 2.44 -12.60 -0.12
N LYS A 7 2.77 -12.33 -1.38
CA LYS A 7 1.88 -11.62 -2.30
C LYS A 7 0.62 -12.42 -2.61
N GLU A 8 0.72 -13.73 -2.82
CA GLU A 8 -0.45 -14.59 -3.07
C GLU A 8 -1.35 -14.65 -1.83
N ALA A 9 -0.76 -14.87 -0.65
CA ALA A 9 -1.50 -14.86 0.62
C ALA A 9 -2.22 -13.52 0.86
N LEU A 10 -1.56 -12.38 0.63
CA LEU A 10 -2.18 -11.05 0.80
C LEU A 10 -3.28 -10.74 -0.23
N LEU A 11 -3.28 -11.40 -1.40
CA LEU A 11 -4.29 -11.21 -2.43
C LEU A 11 -5.54 -12.07 -2.19
N ASP A 12 -5.39 -13.19 -1.49
CA ASP A 12 -6.46 -14.14 -1.18
C ASP A 12 -7.24 -13.80 0.10
N ILE A 13 -6.74 -12.89 0.93
CA ILE A 13 -7.49 -12.40 2.11
C ILE A 13 -8.71 -11.61 1.62
N GLU A 14 -9.90 -12.21 1.61
CA GLU A 14 -11.15 -11.45 1.46
C GLU A 14 -11.32 -10.56 2.69
N ASP A 15 -11.10 -9.26 2.50
CA ASP A 15 -11.10 -8.30 3.59
C ASP A 15 -12.11 -7.19 3.30
N ASP A 16 -12.98 -6.92 4.27
CA ASP A 16 -13.82 -5.73 4.27
C ASP A 16 -12.91 -4.52 4.45
N ASP A 17 -12.61 -3.85 3.34
CA ASP A 17 -11.75 -2.68 3.34
C ASP A 17 -12.17 -1.60 4.37
N LYS A 18 -13.46 -1.47 4.72
CA LYS A 18 -13.86 -0.52 5.78
C LYS A 18 -13.32 -0.96 7.13
N LYS A 19 -13.42 -2.26 7.42
CA LYS A 19 -12.87 -2.85 8.63
C LYS A 19 -11.35 -2.76 8.63
N SER A 20 -10.68 -3.13 7.53
CA SER A 20 -9.21 -3.07 7.45
C SER A 20 -8.67 -1.63 7.58
N ILE A 21 -9.36 -0.62 7.01
CA ILE A 21 -8.99 0.79 7.18
C ILE A 21 -9.15 1.21 8.65
N LYS A 22 -10.25 0.82 9.29
CA LYS A 22 -10.48 1.13 10.70
C LYS A 22 -9.43 0.45 11.60
N ASP A 23 -9.17 -0.83 11.37
CA ASP A 23 -8.16 -1.61 12.11
C ASP A 23 -6.75 -1.01 11.93
N LEU A 24 -6.43 -0.48 10.75
CA LEU A 24 -5.19 0.27 10.52
C LEU A 24 -5.20 1.60 11.29
N ALA A 25 -6.30 2.35 11.26
CA ALA A 25 -6.40 3.62 11.96
C ALA A 25 -6.24 3.45 13.48
N ASP A 26 -6.91 2.44 14.05
CA ASP A 26 -6.79 2.11 15.48
C ASP A 26 -5.37 1.68 15.84
N TYR A 27 -4.71 0.86 15.00
CA TYR A 27 -3.29 0.52 15.18
C TYR A 27 -2.39 1.77 15.14
N CYS A 28 -2.65 2.72 14.23
CA CYS A 28 -1.87 3.95 14.12
C CYS A 28 -2.05 4.87 15.33
N ARG A 29 -3.25 4.90 15.94
CA ARG A 29 -3.52 5.69 17.15
C ARG A 29 -2.76 5.20 18.37
N GLU A 30 -2.39 3.92 18.39
CA GLU A 30 -1.53 3.34 19.44
C GLU A 30 -0.05 3.67 19.24
N GLN A 31 0.34 4.25 18.09
CA GLN A 31 1.72 4.66 17.82
C GLN A 31 1.90 6.16 18.12
N ASP A 32 2.91 6.51 18.91
CA ASP A 32 3.19 7.90 19.29
C ASP A 32 3.74 8.76 18.13
N ASP A 33 4.17 8.15 17.03
CA ASP A 33 4.88 8.81 15.92
C ASP A 33 3.98 9.23 14.75
N ILE A 34 2.67 8.95 14.80
CA ILE A 34 1.74 9.24 13.72
C ILE A 34 0.74 10.34 14.13
N PRO A 35 0.74 11.49 13.44
CA PRO A 35 -0.20 12.56 13.73
C PRO A 35 -1.67 12.13 13.51
N GLU A 36 -2.54 12.41 14.50
CA GLU A 36 -3.97 12.05 14.46
C GLU A 36 -4.71 12.62 13.24
N ASP A 37 -4.30 13.79 12.74
CA ASP A 37 -4.87 14.41 11.54
C ASP A 37 -4.60 13.58 10.28
N GLN A 38 -3.41 12.97 10.16
CA GLN A 38 -3.11 12.07 9.05
C GLN A 38 -3.90 10.76 9.15
N ILE A 39 -4.09 10.24 10.36
CA ILE A 39 -4.91 9.04 10.60
C ILE A 39 -6.35 9.29 10.14
N LYS A 40 -6.95 10.41 10.57
CA LYS A 40 -8.29 10.82 10.15
C LYS A 40 -8.38 11.05 8.65
N GLN A 41 -7.34 11.60 8.04
CA GLN A 41 -7.30 11.80 6.59
C GLN A 41 -7.40 10.47 5.84
N VAL A 42 -6.66 9.46 6.27
CA VAL A 42 -6.74 8.12 5.68
C VAL A 42 -8.13 7.52 5.92
N GLU A 43 -8.65 7.56 7.14
CA GLU A 43 -9.95 6.99 7.49
C GLU A 43 -11.10 7.57 6.66
N LEU A 44 -11.09 8.89 6.41
CA LEU A 44 -12.17 9.60 5.71
C LEU A 44 -11.98 9.69 4.19
N GLU A 45 -10.74 9.77 3.71
CA GLU A 45 -10.44 10.05 2.31
C GLU A 45 -9.87 8.87 1.53
N TYR A 46 -9.53 7.75 2.17
CA TYR A 46 -8.80 6.65 1.50
C TYR A 46 -9.41 6.27 0.16
N ARG A 47 -10.74 6.10 0.11
CA ARG A 47 -11.50 5.72 -1.09
C ARG A 47 -11.65 6.82 -2.14
N LYS A 48 -11.48 8.08 -1.75
CA LYS A 48 -11.63 9.22 -2.66
C LYS A 48 -10.40 9.39 -3.56
N ARG A 49 -9.29 8.73 -3.24
CA ARG A 49 -8.00 8.85 -3.94
C ARG A 49 -7.52 7.49 -4.42
N THR A 50 -6.57 7.50 -5.36
CA THR A 50 -6.00 6.25 -5.86
C THR A 50 -4.96 5.70 -4.87
N PRO A 51 -4.74 4.38 -4.84
CA PRO A 51 -3.70 3.78 -3.99
C PRO A 51 -2.29 4.33 -4.29
N ILE A 52 -2.00 4.65 -5.55
CA ILE A 52 -0.74 5.30 -5.92
C ILE A 52 -0.61 6.68 -5.29
N TRP A 53 -1.69 7.47 -5.24
CA TRP A 53 -1.65 8.79 -4.62
C TRP A 53 -1.21 8.68 -3.15
N TRP A 54 -1.78 7.72 -2.39
CA TRP A 54 -1.37 7.47 -1.00
C TRP A 54 0.07 6.97 -0.87
N TYR A 55 0.58 6.27 -1.88
CA TYR A 55 1.97 5.81 -1.91
C TYR A 55 2.96 6.94 -2.21
N THR A 56 2.54 7.98 -2.93
CA THR A 56 3.41 9.10 -3.33
C THR A 56 3.21 10.37 -2.50
N ALA A 57 2.06 10.51 -1.85
CA ALA A 57 1.76 11.66 -1.00
C ALA A 57 2.57 11.63 0.29
N GLU A 58 2.86 12.80 0.83
CA GLU A 58 3.52 12.97 2.13
C GLU A 58 2.54 12.61 3.26
N THR A 59 2.39 11.31 3.49
CA THR A 59 1.52 10.71 4.51
C THR A 59 2.26 9.54 5.15
N PHE A 60 1.79 9.07 6.32
CA PHE A 60 2.39 7.92 7.01
C PHE A 60 2.31 6.59 6.23
N MET A 61 1.46 6.49 5.19
CA MET A 61 1.20 5.24 4.45
C MET A 61 2.47 4.66 3.79
N TYR A 62 3.23 5.49 3.08
CA TYR A 62 4.48 5.06 2.43
C TYR A 62 5.59 4.66 3.42
N PRO A 63 5.96 5.50 4.42
CA PRO A 63 7.01 5.14 5.36
C PRO A 63 6.63 3.94 6.23
N MET A 64 5.36 3.80 6.64
CA MET A 64 4.89 2.64 7.39
C MET A 64 4.98 1.36 6.55
N LEU A 65 4.50 1.36 5.31
CA LEU A 65 4.59 0.20 4.42
C LEU A 65 6.04 -0.23 4.22
N ASN A 66 6.91 0.73 3.94
CA ASN A 66 8.32 0.46 3.74
C ASN A 66 9.02 -0.02 5.01
N ARG A 67 8.64 0.49 6.19
CA ARG A 67 9.14 -0.02 7.47
C ARG A 67 8.73 -1.48 7.66
N GLY A 68 7.44 -1.79 7.50
CA GLY A 68 6.93 -3.16 7.64
C GLY A 68 7.63 -4.14 6.70
N LEU A 69 7.80 -3.76 5.44
CA LEU A 69 8.51 -4.61 4.45
C LEU A 69 10.01 -4.75 4.73
N ARG A 70 10.70 -3.70 5.18
CA ARG A 70 12.14 -3.75 5.50
C ARG A 70 12.42 -4.57 6.76
N GLN A 71 11.58 -4.43 7.77
CA GLN A 71 11.74 -5.10 9.06
C GLN A 71 11.07 -6.48 9.10
N MET A 72 10.33 -6.84 8.04
CA MET A 72 9.47 -8.05 8.01
C MET A 72 8.50 -8.08 9.19
N ASP A 73 7.99 -6.91 9.57
CA ASP A 73 7.02 -6.75 10.65
C ASP A 73 5.67 -7.28 10.17
N VAL A 74 5.30 -8.46 10.65
CA VAL A 74 4.11 -9.19 10.21
C VAL A 74 2.84 -8.42 10.58
N ASP A 75 2.81 -7.75 11.73
CA ASP A 75 1.64 -7.00 12.17
C ASP A 75 1.39 -5.81 11.24
N ILE A 76 2.43 -5.03 10.93
CA ILE A 76 2.33 -3.94 9.95
C ILE A 76 1.93 -4.49 8.56
N ILE A 77 2.56 -5.57 8.10
CA ILE A 77 2.28 -6.14 6.77
C ILE A 77 0.82 -6.61 6.66
N LEU A 78 0.28 -7.26 7.71
CA LEU A 78 -1.10 -7.71 7.74
C LEU A 78 -2.08 -6.53 7.77
N LYS A 79 -1.86 -5.54 8.64
CA LYS A 79 -2.70 -4.33 8.71
C LYS A 79 -2.67 -3.52 7.41
N MET A 80 -1.54 -3.52 6.71
CA MET A 80 -1.39 -2.86 5.41
C MET A 80 -1.75 -3.74 4.21
N GLY A 81 -2.21 -4.98 4.44
CA GLY A 81 -2.48 -5.96 3.39
C GLY A 81 -3.46 -5.45 2.34
N PHE A 82 -4.56 -4.82 2.77
CA PHE A 82 -5.53 -4.20 1.86
C PHE A 82 -4.89 -3.14 0.96
N PHE A 83 -4.00 -2.31 1.50
CA PHE A 83 -3.31 -1.27 0.75
C PHE A 83 -2.31 -1.86 -0.25
N ILE A 84 -1.55 -2.88 0.15
CA ILE A 84 -0.64 -3.62 -0.74
C ILE A 84 -1.41 -4.21 -1.92
N ARG A 85 -2.54 -4.88 -1.65
CA ARG A 85 -3.43 -5.43 -2.68
C ARG A 85 -3.91 -4.34 -3.64
N HIS A 86 -4.42 -3.23 -3.10
CA HIS A 86 -4.91 -2.12 -3.92
C HIS A 86 -3.82 -1.49 -4.78
N LEU A 87 -2.64 -1.25 -4.20
CA LEU A 87 -1.49 -0.70 -4.90
C LEU A 87 -1.05 -1.64 -6.02
N HIS A 88 -0.91 -2.94 -5.73
CA HIS A 88 -0.53 -3.95 -6.71
C HIS A 88 -1.53 -4.07 -7.86
N ASN A 89 -2.83 -4.10 -7.56
CA ASN A 89 -3.88 -4.14 -8.57
C ASN A 89 -3.90 -2.87 -9.42
N HIS A 90 -3.67 -1.70 -8.80
CA HIS A 90 -3.60 -0.43 -9.52
C HIS A 90 -2.38 -0.37 -10.45
N ILE A 91 -1.20 -0.78 -9.98
CA ILE A 91 0.02 -0.87 -10.79
C ILE A 91 -0.16 -1.88 -11.93
N LYS A 92 -0.75 -3.06 -11.68
CA LYS A 92 -1.08 -4.03 -12.74
C LYS A 92 -1.99 -3.42 -13.80
N LYS A 93 -2.99 -2.63 -13.40
CA LYS A 93 -3.91 -1.95 -14.33
C LYS A 93 -3.18 -0.91 -15.18
N LEU A 94 -2.30 -0.10 -14.57
CA LEU A 94 -1.49 0.88 -15.30
C LEU A 94 -0.50 0.20 -16.25
N HIS A 95 0.17 -0.87 -15.80
CA HIS A 95 1.10 -1.64 -16.62
C HIS A 95 0.42 -2.26 -17.83
N ARG A 96 -0.80 -2.80 -17.68
CA ARG A 96 -1.60 -3.31 -18.81
C ARG A 96 -1.93 -2.21 -19.81
N LYS A 97 -2.28 -1.00 -19.35
CA LYS A 97 -2.53 0.16 -20.23
C LYS A 97 -1.26 0.55 -20.99
N GLN A 98 -0.11 0.60 -20.30
CA GLN A 98 1.16 1.00 -20.89
C GLN A 98 1.72 -0.04 -21.88
N LYS A 99 1.56 -1.34 -21.61
CA LYS A 99 1.98 -2.42 -22.53
C LYS A 99 1.25 -2.41 -23.88
N GLY A 100 0.05 -1.84 -23.95
CA GLY A 100 -0.66 -1.66 -25.22
C GLY A 100 -0.05 -0.54 -26.10
N SER A 101 0.82 0.31 -25.55
CA SER A 101 1.31 1.52 -26.19
C SER A 101 2.83 1.70 -26.16
N MET A 102 3.62 0.71 -25.68
CA MET A 102 5.09 0.83 -25.54
C MET A 102 5.87 -0.25 -26.29
N PRO A 103 7.07 0.08 -26.82
CA PRO A 103 8.01 -0.90 -27.34
C PRO A 103 8.51 -1.84 -26.24
N THR A 104 8.92 -3.05 -26.61
CA THR A 104 9.32 -4.14 -25.70
C THR A 104 10.53 -3.84 -24.80
N ASN A 105 11.34 -2.81 -25.12
CA ASN A 105 12.45 -2.35 -24.30
C ASN A 105 12.14 -0.99 -23.65
N PHE A 106 12.06 -0.98 -22.32
CA PHE A 106 11.91 0.24 -21.52
C PHE A 106 13.12 0.41 -20.61
N GLN A 107 14.04 1.29 -20.99
CA GLN A 107 15.22 1.63 -20.20
C GLN A 107 14.83 2.65 -19.12
N VAL A 108 15.13 2.33 -17.86
CA VAL A 108 14.88 3.21 -16.71
C VAL A 108 16.18 3.58 -16.04
N PHE A 109 16.27 4.83 -15.61
CA PHE A 109 17.39 5.34 -14.81
C PHE A 109 16.89 5.57 -13.38
N ARG A 110 17.68 5.17 -12.39
CA ARG A 110 17.48 5.53 -10.99
C ARG A 110 18.80 6.13 -10.48
N GLY A 111 18.71 7.22 -9.73
CA GLY A 111 19.87 7.83 -9.07
C GLY A 111 20.48 6.85 -8.06
N GLN A 112 21.81 6.87 -7.94
CA GLN A 112 22.55 6.14 -6.91
C GLN A 112 22.54 6.91 -5.59
#